data_AF-A0A6A4T3J6-F1
#
_entry.id   AF-A0A6A4T3J6-F1
#
_cell.length_a   1.000
_cell.length_b   1.000
_cell.length_c   1.000
_cell.angle_alpha   90.00
_cell.angle_beta   90.00
_cell.angle_gamma   90.00
#
_symmetry.space_group_name_H-M   'P 1'
#
loop_
_entity.id
_entity.type
_entity.pdbx_description
1 polymer ?
#
loop_
_entity_poly.entity_id
_entity_poly.type
_entity_poly.pdbx_seq_one_letter_code
_entity_poly.pdbx_strand_id
1 'polypeptide(L)'
;MSVHFEERSGVIPCETPWGSWHQTMEEVFIEVSVPQGTSAKEVKCRLGSRDIELHVRGQEIFKGKLFDTTVSDEATWTLEDKCLIQIILMKTKREAGNCWSSLLEGEYCANAWVQDQMQRKLTLERFQRESSKVSVAMMSKTIHFSLMKTIEDVHDMAENSGSVSEVKPEGLTSEELISGCLYNITLGQNQRSQTFLW
;
A
#
# COMPACT_ATOMS: atom_id res chain seq x y z
N MET A 1 23.55 6.63 11.94
CA MET A 1 23.33 6.86 10.50
C MET A 1 22.42 5.76 10.01
N SER A 2 21.11 5.97 10.13
CA SER A 2 20.09 5.01 9.71
C SER A 2 20.06 5.00 8.19
N VAL A 3 20.77 4.04 7.61
CA VAL A 3 20.60 3.62 6.22
C VAL A 3 19.15 3.11 6.09
N HIS A 4 18.27 4.00 5.64
CA HIS A 4 16.93 3.64 5.20
C HIS A 4 17.12 2.65 4.06
N PHE A 5 16.80 1.40 4.36
CA PHE A 5 16.97 0.23 3.52
C PHE A 5 16.05 0.38 2.31
N GLU A 6 16.54 1.04 1.26
CA GLU A 6 15.90 1.14 -0.05
C GLU A 6 15.71 -0.26 -0.60
N GLU A 7 14.50 -0.76 -0.43
CA GLU A 7 14.03 -2.07 -0.81
C GLU A 7 13.98 -2.20 -2.33
N ARG A 8 15.15 -2.49 -2.93
CA ARG A 8 15.43 -3.38 -4.08
C ARG A 8 14.42 -3.54 -5.25
N SER A 9 13.53 -2.59 -5.49
CA SER A 9 12.76 -2.44 -6.72
C SER A 9 12.71 -0.95 -7.08
N GLY A 10 13.81 -0.47 -7.66
CA GLY A 10 14.08 0.96 -7.87
C GLY A 10 12.85 1.77 -8.23
N VAL A 11 12.58 2.83 -7.46
CA VAL A 11 11.66 3.89 -7.89
C VAL A 11 12.14 4.42 -9.24
N ILE A 12 11.20 4.76 -10.12
CA ILE A 12 11.53 5.35 -11.42
C ILE A 12 11.25 6.85 -11.28
N PRO A 13 12.22 7.66 -10.83
CA PRO A 13 12.04 9.09 -10.70
C PRO A 13 11.98 9.76 -12.08
N CYS A 14 11.10 10.73 -12.20
CA CYS A 14 11.13 11.74 -13.24
C CYS A 14 11.82 12.97 -12.66
N GLU A 15 13.01 13.27 -13.19
CA GLU A 15 13.81 14.43 -12.79
C GLU A 15 13.13 15.75 -13.18
N THR A 16 13.20 16.72 -12.27
CA THR A 16 12.71 18.09 -12.48
C THR A 16 13.76 19.10 -11.99
N PRO A 17 13.67 20.39 -12.36
CA PRO A 17 14.66 21.39 -11.95
C PRO A 17 14.78 21.59 -10.43
N TRP A 18 13.75 21.20 -9.67
CA TRP A 18 13.68 21.38 -8.21
C TRP A 18 13.79 20.07 -7.44
N GLY A 19 13.88 18.93 -8.11
CA GLY A 19 13.99 17.62 -7.48
C GLY A 19 13.50 16.52 -8.41
N SER A 20 12.63 15.64 -7.93
CA SER A 20 12.07 14.58 -8.76
C SER A 20 10.66 14.22 -8.31
N TRP A 21 9.94 13.51 -9.16
CA TRP A 21 8.68 12.89 -8.75
C TRP A 21 8.58 11.47 -9.30
N HIS A 22 7.92 10.60 -8.56
CA HIS A 22 7.61 9.25 -8.98
C HIS A 22 6.21 8.88 -8.53
N GLN A 23 5.73 7.72 -8.95
CA GLN A 23 4.37 7.28 -8.64
C GLN A 23 4.31 5.77 -8.44
N THR A 24 3.36 5.37 -7.62
CA THR A 24 2.89 3.99 -7.46
C THR A 24 1.47 3.89 -8.00
N MET A 25 0.86 2.71 -7.85
CA MET A 25 -0.55 2.52 -8.23
C MET A 25 -1.49 3.44 -7.44
N GLU A 26 -1.16 3.74 -6.19
CA GLU A 26 -2.03 4.47 -5.28
C GLU A 26 -1.60 5.91 -5.05
N GLU A 27 -0.29 6.17 -5.10
CA GLU A 27 0.28 7.41 -4.61
C GLU A 27 1.18 8.06 -5.65
N VAL A 28 1.33 9.38 -5.54
CA VAL A 28 2.35 10.16 -6.24
C VAL A 28 3.27 10.76 -5.19
N PHE A 29 4.57 10.53 -5.36
CA PHE A 29 5.62 11.01 -4.49
C PHE A 29 6.37 12.13 -5.19
N ILE A 30 6.55 13.24 -4.50
CA ILE A 30 7.26 14.41 -5.01
C ILE A 30 8.34 14.77 -4.01
N GLU A 31 9.57 14.85 -4.48
CA GLU A 31 10.74 15.15 -3.68
C GLU A 31 11.33 16.47 -4.18
N VAL A 32 11.44 17.44 -3.28
CA VAL A 32 11.90 18.79 -3.60
C VAL A 32 13.12 19.11 -2.75
N SER A 33 14.26 19.29 -3.42
CA SER A 33 15.48 19.69 -2.77
C SER A 33 15.44 21.18 -2.43
N VAL A 34 15.55 21.51 -1.15
CA VAL A 34 15.54 22.90 -0.66
C VAL A 34 16.87 23.26 0.00
N PRO A 35 17.24 24.55 0.02
CA PRO A 35 18.46 24.98 0.69
C PRO A 35 18.49 24.55 2.16
N GLN A 36 19.66 24.10 2.63
CA GLN A 36 19.83 23.66 4.02
C GLN A 36 19.40 24.75 5.01
N GLY A 37 18.73 24.32 6.08
CA GLY A 37 18.21 25.22 7.10
C GLY A 37 16.88 25.86 6.72
N THR A 38 16.19 25.36 5.70
CA THR A 38 14.79 25.75 5.43
C THR A 38 13.94 25.33 6.63
N SER A 39 13.15 26.26 7.17
CA SER A 39 12.25 25.96 8.28
C SER A 39 10.86 25.64 7.74
N ALA A 40 10.11 24.77 8.43
CA ALA A 40 8.73 24.45 8.03
C ALA A 40 7.82 25.69 7.97
N LYS A 41 8.15 26.76 8.71
CA LYS A 41 7.41 28.05 8.67
C LYS A 41 7.60 28.81 7.35
N GLU A 42 8.71 28.56 6.66
CA GLU A 42 9.01 29.15 5.35
C GLU A 42 8.40 28.37 4.19
N VAL A 43 7.86 27.18 4.47
CA VAL A 43 7.21 26.32 3.49
C VAL A 43 5.71 26.60 3.50
N LYS A 44 5.17 26.99 2.36
CA LYS A 44 3.73 27.06 2.11
C LYS A 44 3.39 26.04 1.05
N CYS A 45 2.82 24.93 1.48
CA CYS A 45 2.35 23.86 0.61
C CYS A 45 0.82 23.84 0.65
N ARG A 46 0.16 23.98 -0.51
CA ARG A 46 -1.28 23.77 -0.67
C ARG A 46 -1.50 22.55 -1.53
N LEU A 47 -2.22 21.59 -0.99
CA LEU A 47 -2.56 20.32 -1.61
C LEU A 47 -4.07 20.30 -1.82
N GLY A 48 -4.52 20.59 -3.04
CA GLY A 48 -5.91 20.49 -3.45
C GLY A 48 -6.20 19.13 -4.10
N SER A 49 -7.47 18.88 -4.42
CA SER A 49 -7.86 17.62 -5.08
C SER A 49 -7.43 17.59 -6.55
N ARG A 50 -7.19 18.74 -7.18
CA ARG A 50 -6.73 18.82 -8.58
C ARG A 50 -5.71 19.93 -8.81
N ASP A 51 -5.24 20.55 -7.74
CA ASP A 51 -4.33 21.67 -7.76
C ASP A 51 -3.26 21.47 -6.70
N ILE A 52 -2.06 21.91 -7.01
CA ILE A 52 -0.93 21.86 -6.09
C ILE A 52 -0.12 23.14 -6.22
N GLU A 53 0.33 23.65 -5.08
CA GLU A 53 1.12 24.87 -5.00
C GLU A 53 2.15 24.72 -3.88
N LEU A 54 3.43 24.89 -4.24
CA LEU A 54 4.54 24.85 -3.30
C LEU A 54 5.35 26.14 -3.38
N HIS A 55 5.43 26.85 -2.25
CA HIS A 55 6.34 27.96 -2.06
C HIS A 55 7.31 27.68 -0.92
N VAL A 56 8.56 28.04 -1.14
CA VAL A 56 9.63 27.93 -0.16
C VAL A 56 10.31 29.29 -0.03
N ARG A 57 10.39 29.83 1.19
CA ARG A 57 11.01 31.15 1.46
C ARG A 57 10.41 32.30 0.62
N GLY A 58 9.14 32.20 0.26
CA GLY A 58 8.44 33.19 -0.57
C GLY A 58 8.68 33.04 -2.08
N GLN A 59 9.51 32.09 -2.51
CA GLN A 59 9.68 31.73 -3.92
C GLN A 59 8.72 30.60 -4.31
N GLU A 60 8.05 30.75 -5.45
CA GLU A 60 7.25 29.67 -6.06
C GLU A 60 8.19 28.62 -6.67
N ILE A 61 8.07 27.37 -6.21
CA ILE A 61 8.83 26.24 -6.77
C ILE A 61 8.05 25.66 -7.95
N PHE A 62 6.78 25.35 -7.71
CA PHE A 62 5.83 24.95 -8.74
C PHE A 62 4.41 25.27 -8.29
N LYS A 63 3.55 25.54 -9.26
CA LYS A 63 2.14 25.79 -9.06
C LYS A 63 1.37 25.39 -10.32
N GLY A 64 0.32 24.59 -10.15
CA GLY A 64 -0.51 24.24 -11.29
C GLY A 64 -1.58 23.21 -10.98
N LYS A 65 -2.24 22.75 -12.03
CA LYS A 65 -3.23 21.68 -11.95
C LYS A 65 -2.56 20.33 -12.07
N LEU A 66 -2.93 19.40 -11.20
CA LEU A 66 -2.49 18.01 -11.25
C LEU A 66 -3.03 17.32 -12.50
N PHE A 67 -2.31 16.30 -12.97
CA PHE A 67 -2.69 15.51 -14.15
C PHE A 67 -4.05 14.80 -13.99
N ASP A 68 -4.33 14.25 -12.80
CA ASP A 68 -5.63 13.68 -12.45
C ASP A 68 -6.00 14.05 -11.00
N THR A 69 -7.21 13.71 -10.59
CA THR A 69 -7.73 14.01 -9.26
C THR A 69 -7.06 13.16 -8.17
N THR A 70 -6.75 13.82 -7.06
CA THR A 70 -6.22 13.25 -5.82
C THR A 70 -7.19 13.44 -4.67
N VAL A 71 -7.06 12.62 -3.64
CA VAL A 71 -7.80 12.76 -2.38
C VAL A 71 -7.05 13.76 -1.52
N SER A 72 -7.50 15.02 -1.53
CA SER A 72 -6.85 16.12 -0.78
C SER A 72 -6.73 15.85 0.71
N ASP A 73 -7.68 15.11 1.28
CA ASP A 73 -7.71 14.80 2.72
C ASP A 73 -6.63 13.79 3.13
N GLU A 74 -6.15 12.97 2.18
CA GLU A 74 -5.07 11.99 2.38
C GLU A 74 -3.71 12.55 1.89
N ALA A 75 -3.69 13.74 1.31
CA ALA A 75 -2.47 14.37 0.83
C ALA A 75 -1.65 14.91 2.00
N THR A 76 -0.37 14.54 2.06
CA THR A 76 0.53 14.92 3.15
C THR A 76 1.84 15.46 2.61
N TRP A 77 2.52 16.29 3.40
CA TRP A 77 3.87 16.73 3.11
C TRP A 77 4.72 16.75 4.39
N THR A 78 6.00 16.46 4.23
CA THR A 78 6.99 16.44 5.30
C THR A 78 8.22 17.22 4.86
N LEU A 79 8.96 17.74 5.84
CA LEU A 79 10.25 18.38 5.62
C LEU A 79 11.30 17.55 6.38
N GLU A 80 12.10 16.81 5.62
CA GLU A 80 13.17 15.97 6.12
C GLU A 80 14.47 16.78 6.20
N ASP A 81 15.16 16.65 7.33
CA ASP A 81 16.48 17.23 7.62
C ASP A 81 16.67 18.72 7.29
N LYS A 82 15.56 19.46 7.14
CA LYS A 82 15.53 20.87 6.71
C LYS A 82 16.19 21.11 5.34
N CYS A 83 16.22 20.09 4.48
CA CYS A 83 16.82 20.14 3.14
C CYS A 83 16.00 19.40 2.07
N LEU A 84 15.02 18.58 2.44
CA LEU A 84 14.21 17.83 1.49
C LEU A 84 12.72 17.94 1.88
N ILE A 85 11.90 18.42 0.97
CA ILE A 85 10.44 18.38 1.14
C ILE A 85 9.93 17.15 0.40
N GLN A 86 9.23 16.28 1.10
CA GLN A 86 8.56 15.12 0.52
C GLN A 86 7.06 15.37 0.55
N ILE A 87 6.39 15.23 -0.60
CA ILE A 87 4.94 15.37 -0.73
C ILE A 87 4.39 14.04 -1.23
N ILE A 88 3.35 13.57 -0.58
CA ILE A 88 2.66 12.32 -0.89
C ILE A 88 1.21 12.68 -1.23
N LEU A 89 0.79 12.38 -2.45
CA LEU A 89 -0.57 12.60 -2.92
C LEU A 89 -1.26 11.27 -3.17
N MET A 90 -2.44 11.08 -2.60
CA MET A 90 -3.23 9.88 -2.84
C MET A 90 -4.07 10.03 -4.12
N LYS A 91 -3.92 9.12 -5.07
CA LYS A 91 -4.74 9.09 -6.29
C LYS A 91 -6.15 8.64 -5.95
N THR A 92 -7.15 9.31 -6.54
CA THR A 92 -8.54 8.84 -6.45
C THR A 92 -8.75 7.55 -7.23
N LYS A 93 -8.09 7.41 -8.40
CA LYS A 93 -8.13 6.20 -9.23
C LYS A 93 -6.86 5.38 -9.02
N ARG A 94 -6.99 4.27 -8.28
CA ARG A 94 -5.89 3.39 -7.86
C ARG A 94 -5.72 2.19 -8.80
N GLU A 95 -5.69 2.47 -10.09
CA GLU A 95 -5.62 1.46 -11.15
C GLU A 95 -4.28 1.54 -11.89
N ALA A 96 -3.75 0.39 -12.35
CA ALA A 96 -2.51 0.38 -13.14
C ALA A 96 -2.64 1.11 -14.49
N GLY A 97 -3.87 1.30 -14.98
CA GLY A 97 -4.13 2.13 -16.16
C GLY A 97 -3.96 3.63 -15.91
N ASN A 98 -4.02 4.07 -14.65
CA ASN A 98 -3.89 5.46 -14.27
C ASN A 98 -2.44 5.85 -13.97
N CYS A 99 -1.59 5.70 -14.98
CA CYS A 99 -0.22 6.17 -14.96
C CYS A 99 -0.16 7.63 -15.40
N TRP A 100 0.28 8.49 -14.49
CA TRP A 100 0.43 9.91 -14.77
C TRP A 100 1.58 10.10 -15.74
N SER A 101 1.31 10.67 -16.91
CA SER A 101 2.38 10.99 -17.88
C SER A 101 3.16 12.23 -17.48
N SER A 102 2.59 13.07 -16.62
CA SER A 102 3.16 14.31 -16.14
C SER A 102 2.67 14.58 -14.72
N LEU A 103 3.43 15.35 -13.94
CA LEU A 103 2.98 15.76 -12.59
C LEU A 103 1.85 16.79 -12.67
N LEU A 104 2.01 17.77 -13.57
CA LEU A 104 1.02 18.83 -13.82
C LEU A 104 0.47 18.71 -15.24
N GLU A 105 -0.68 19.32 -15.51
CA GLU A 105 -1.26 19.42 -16.86
C GLU A 105 -0.29 20.17 -17.79
N GLY A 106 0.46 19.43 -18.63
CA GLY A 106 1.39 19.99 -19.62
C GLY A 106 2.79 20.31 -19.11
N GLU A 107 3.09 20.11 -17.82
CA GLU A 107 4.41 20.37 -17.23
C GLU A 107 4.95 19.17 -16.45
N TYR A 108 6.28 19.10 -16.33
CA TYR A 108 6.99 18.00 -15.67
C TYR A 108 6.63 16.63 -16.24
N CYS A 109 6.55 16.56 -17.57
CA CYS A 109 6.25 15.34 -18.31
C CYS A 109 7.38 14.33 -18.19
N ALA A 110 7.03 13.08 -17.89
CA ALA A 110 7.92 11.96 -18.05
C ALA A 110 8.26 11.78 -19.53
N ASN A 111 9.53 11.52 -19.84
CA ASN A 111 9.90 11.14 -21.20
C ASN A 111 9.34 9.75 -21.54
N ALA A 112 9.26 9.41 -22.83
CA ALA A 112 8.65 8.17 -23.30
C ALA A 112 9.26 6.90 -22.68
N TRP A 113 10.57 6.92 -22.37
CA TRP A 113 11.24 5.79 -21.74
C TRP A 113 10.86 5.66 -20.26
N VAL A 114 10.92 6.77 -19.51
CA VAL A 114 10.50 6.82 -18.09
C VAL A 114 9.03 6.43 -17.95
N GLN A 115 8.17 6.90 -18.84
CA GLN A 115 6.76 6.55 -18.85
C GLN A 115 6.53 5.05 -19.07
N ASP A 116 7.24 4.43 -20.02
CA ASP A 116 7.19 2.99 -20.25
C ASP A 116 7.69 2.20 -19.02
N GLN A 117 8.77 2.65 -18.37
CA GLN A 117 9.26 2.03 -17.13
C GLN A 117 8.25 2.14 -15.98
N MET A 118 7.66 3.32 -15.77
CA MET A 118 6.59 3.53 -14.78
C MET A 118 5.39 2.61 -15.07
N GLN A 119 4.93 2.56 -16.32
CA GLN A 119 3.80 1.71 -16.71
C GLN A 119 4.06 0.23 -16.44
N ARG A 120 5.26 -0.26 -16.78
CA ARG A 120 5.67 -1.64 -16.51
C ARG A 120 5.70 -1.92 -15.01
N LYS A 121 6.21 -0.99 -14.20
CA LYS A 121 6.24 -1.11 -12.75
C LYS A 121 4.83 -1.19 -12.15
N LEU A 122 3.94 -0.26 -12.52
CA LEU A 122 2.55 -0.26 -12.06
C LEU A 122 1.80 -1.54 -12.46
N THR A 123 2.05 -2.05 -13.67
CA THR A 123 1.48 -3.30 -14.15
C THR A 123 1.97 -4.50 -13.33
N LEU A 124 3.26 -4.50 -12.98
CA LEU A 124 3.88 -5.54 -12.16
C LEU A 124 3.38 -5.50 -10.71
N GLU A 125 3.25 -4.32 -10.10
CA GLU A 125 2.65 -4.13 -8.77
C GLU A 125 1.21 -4.67 -8.73
N ARG A 126 0.41 -4.38 -9.77
CA ARG A 126 -0.95 -4.93 -9.91
C ARG A 126 -0.92 -6.46 -9.93
N PHE A 127 -0.05 -7.03 -10.76
CA PHE A 127 0.04 -8.48 -10.91
C PHE A 127 0.47 -9.17 -9.59
N GLN A 128 1.43 -8.59 -8.87
CA GLN A 128 1.86 -9.09 -7.56
C GLN A 128 0.72 -9.03 -6.53
N ARG A 129 -0.02 -7.91 -6.50
CA ARG A 129 -1.18 -7.74 -5.61
C ARG A 129 -2.30 -8.72 -5.93
N GLU A 130 -2.59 -8.93 -7.20
CA GLU A 130 -3.57 -9.93 -7.66
C GLU A 130 -3.12 -11.35 -7.32
N SER A 131 -1.84 -11.67 -7.56
CA SER A 131 -1.28 -12.99 -7.24
C SER A 131 -1.31 -13.30 -5.75
N SER A 132 -1.02 -12.32 -4.89
CA SER A 132 -1.10 -12.46 -3.43
C SER A 132 -2.54 -12.65 -2.93
N LYS A 133 -3.53 -12.04 -3.61
CA LYS A 133 -4.96 -12.27 -3.31
C LYS A 133 -5.39 -13.68 -3.73
N VAL A 134 -4.89 -14.18 -4.86
CA VAL A 134 -5.21 -15.51 -5.36
C VAL A 134 -4.67 -16.61 -4.45
N SER A 135 -3.42 -16.50 -3.96
CA SER A 135 -2.86 -17.48 -3.04
C SER A 135 -3.57 -17.46 -1.67
N VAL A 136 -3.89 -16.29 -1.11
CA VAL A 136 -4.69 -16.18 0.13
C VAL A 136 -6.10 -16.72 -0.06
N ALA A 137 -6.77 -16.41 -1.18
CA ALA A 137 -8.11 -16.91 -1.48
C ALA A 137 -8.14 -18.42 -1.76
N MET A 138 -7.11 -18.98 -2.42
CA MET A 138 -6.96 -20.41 -2.62
C MET A 138 -6.69 -21.13 -1.30
N MET A 139 -5.84 -20.58 -0.44
CA MET A 139 -5.61 -21.12 0.90
C MET A 139 -6.90 -21.07 1.74
N SER A 140 -7.63 -19.97 1.71
CA SER A 140 -8.92 -19.84 2.41
C SER A 140 -9.98 -20.84 1.90
N LYS A 141 -10.12 -21.00 0.57
CA LYS A 141 -11.05 -21.99 -0.02
C LYS A 141 -10.65 -23.43 0.27
N THR A 142 -9.35 -23.72 0.27
CA THR A 142 -8.83 -25.06 0.59
C THR A 142 -9.06 -25.39 2.06
N ILE A 143 -8.79 -24.45 2.97
CA ILE A 143 -9.05 -24.60 4.40
C ILE A 143 -10.56 -24.76 4.65
N HIS A 144 -11.41 -23.93 4.01
CA HIS A 144 -12.86 -24.05 4.10
C HIS A 144 -13.37 -25.41 3.59
N PHE A 145 -12.86 -25.90 2.47
CA PHE A 145 -13.24 -27.20 1.91
C PHE A 145 -12.81 -28.37 2.83
N SER A 146 -11.59 -28.31 3.40
CA SER A 146 -11.12 -29.29 4.38
C SER A 146 -11.91 -29.22 5.70
N LEU A 147 -12.30 -28.03 6.16
CA LEU A 147 -13.14 -27.87 7.36
C LEU A 147 -14.54 -28.46 7.14
N MET A 148 -15.16 -28.19 6.00
CA MET A 148 -16.49 -28.74 5.68
C MET A 148 -16.46 -30.27 5.57
N LYS A 149 -15.44 -30.84 4.93
CA LYS A 149 -15.29 -32.29 4.86
C LYS A 149 -15.10 -32.93 6.25
N THR A 150 -14.35 -32.26 7.12
CA THR A 150 -14.15 -32.72 8.51
C THR A 150 -15.46 -32.65 9.30
N ILE A 151 -16.32 -31.67 9.05
CA ILE A 151 -17.64 -31.55 9.68
C ILE A 151 -18.60 -32.64 9.18
N GLU A 152 -18.59 -32.97 7.88
CA GLU A 152 -19.35 -34.09 7.31
C GLU A 152 -18.87 -35.44 7.88
N ASP A 153 -17.55 -35.67 7.95
CA ASP A 153 -16.97 -36.89 8.51
C ASP A 153 -17.33 -37.07 10.01
N VAL A 154 -17.43 -35.97 10.77
CA VAL A 154 -17.86 -36.00 12.19
C VAL A 154 -19.37 -36.23 12.33
N HIS A 155 -20.17 -35.75 11.39
CA HIS A 155 -21.62 -35.99 11.38
C HIS A 155 -21.96 -37.46 11.08
N ASP A 156 -21.25 -38.08 10.14
CA ASP A 156 -21.41 -39.51 9.79
C ASP A 156 -20.95 -40.45 10.93
N MET A 157 -19.93 -40.07 11.70
CA MET A 157 -19.50 -40.86 12.87
C MET A 157 -20.49 -40.82 14.04
N ALA A 158 -21.28 -39.75 14.17
CA ALA A 158 -22.27 -39.61 15.24
C ALA A 158 -23.55 -40.44 15.00
N GLU A 159 -23.88 -40.76 13.74
CA GLU A 159 -25.06 -41.57 13.42
C GLU A 159 -24.84 -43.09 13.59
N ASN A 160 -23.59 -43.55 13.71
CA ASN A 160 -23.28 -44.99 13.80
C ASN A 160 -22.98 -45.50 15.22
N SER A 161 -23.02 -44.64 16.25
CA SER A 161 -22.93 -45.06 17.65
C SER A 161 -24.26 -44.80 18.37
N GLY A 162 -25.05 -45.85 18.55
CA GLY A 162 -26.23 -45.80 19.40
C GLY A 162 -25.89 -45.30 20.81
N SER A 163 -26.73 -44.39 21.30
CA SER A 163 -26.87 -43.94 22.70
C SER A 163 -25.67 -43.23 23.35
N VAL A 164 -25.63 -41.90 23.28
CA VAL A 164 -25.19 -41.05 24.41
C VAL A 164 -26.05 -39.78 24.46
N SER A 165 -26.44 -39.42 25.67
CA SER A 165 -27.31 -38.31 26.08
C SER A 165 -26.88 -36.93 25.56
N GLU A 166 -27.90 -36.21 25.10
CA GLU A 166 -27.94 -34.79 24.75
C GLU A 166 -27.32 -33.91 25.85
N VAL A 167 -26.15 -33.34 25.56
CA VAL A 167 -25.63 -32.15 26.25
C VAL A 167 -25.61 -31.03 25.22
N LYS A 168 -26.53 -30.08 25.37
CA LYS A 168 -26.55 -28.81 24.63
C LYS A 168 -25.30 -28.00 24.98
N PRO A 169 -24.41 -27.67 24.04
CA PRO A 169 -23.49 -26.56 24.23
C PRO A 169 -24.24 -25.26 23.93
N GLU A 170 -24.43 -24.43 24.95
CA GLU A 170 -24.90 -23.06 24.77
C GLU A 170 -23.84 -22.26 23.99
N GLY A 171 -24.28 -21.73 22.85
CA GLY A 171 -23.88 -20.43 22.31
C GLY A 171 -22.39 -20.17 22.12
N LEU A 172 -21.80 -20.72 21.06
CA LEU A 172 -20.68 -20.07 20.36
C LEU A 172 -21.02 -20.04 18.88
N THR A 173 -21.14 -18.83 18.33
CA THR A 173 -21.54 -18.65 16.93
C THR A 173 -20.37 -19.00 16.00
N SER A 174 -20.65 -19.48 14.79
CA SER A 174 -19.63 -19.92 13.82
C SER A 174 -18.57 -18.83 13.52
N GLU A 175 -18.89 -17.55 13.74
CA GLU A 175 -17.96 -16.44 13.60
C GLU A 175 -16.88 -16.39 14.70
N GLU A 176 -17.18 -16.82 15.94
CA GLU A 176 -16.22 -16.83 17.05
C GLU A 176 -15.17 -17.93 16.90
N LEU A 177 -15.55 -19.08 16.35
CA LEU A 177 -14.62 -20.18 16.04
C LEU A 177 -13.69 -19.82 14.88
N ILE A 178 -14.20 -19.13 13.85
CA ILE A 178 -13.38 -18.65 12.72
C ILE A 178 -12.40 -17.57 13.20
N SER A 179 -12.85 -16.67 14.08
CA SER A 179 -12.01 -15.64 14.71
C SER A 179 -10.87 -16.25 15.56
N GLY A 180 -11.18 -17.28 16.37
CA GLY A 180 -10.17 -17.98 17.19
C GLY A 180 -9.14 -18.78 16.36
N CYS A 181 -9.57 -19.40 15.26
CA CYS A 181 -8.65 -20.10 14.35
C CYS A 181 -7.74 -19.14 13.57
N LEU A 182 -8.27 -17.99 13.12
CA LEU A 182 -7.46 -16.98 12.45
C LEU A 182 -6.43 -16.38 13.42
N TYR A 183 -6.79 -16.06 14.66
CA TYR A 183 -5.88 -15.49 15.66
C TYR A 183 -4.69 -16.42 16.00
N ASN A 184 -4.95 -17.74 16.08
CA ASN A 184 -3.89 -18.73 16.33
C ASN A 184 -2.95 -18.95 15.12
N ILE A 185 -3.43 -18.75 13.89
CA ILE A 185 -2.58 -18.82 12.70
C ILE A 185 -1.69 -17.57 12.60
N THR A 186 -2.19 -16.39 12.96
CA THR A 186 -1.37 -15.15 13.02
C THR A 186 -0.31 -15.22 14.12
N LEU A 187 -0.64 -15.78 15.30
CA LEU A 187 0.33 -15.99 16.38
C LEU A 187 1.32 -17.13 16.08
N GLY A 188 0.88 -18.19 15.38
CA GLY A 188 1.72 -19.32 14.98
C GLY A 188 2.80 -18.98 13.95
N GLN A 189 2.68 -17.86 13.21
CA GLN A 189 3.76 -17.36 12.37
C GLN A 189 4.83 -16.56 13.14
N ASN A 190 4.56 -16.11 14.37
CA ASN A 190 5.53 -15.34 15.16
C ASN A 190 6.53 -16.23 15.95
N GLN A 191 6.29 -17.55 16.05
CA GLN A 191 7.24 -18.49 16.69
C GLN A 191 8.20 -19.19 15.71
N ARG A 192 8.11 -18.95 14.40
CA ARG A 192 9.02 -19.56 13.41
C ARG A 192 10.24 -18.73 13.01
N SER A 193 10.46 -17.55 13.58
CA SER A 193 11.65 -16.72 13.33
C SER A 193 12.71 -16.73 14.43
N GLN A 194 12.64 -17.63 15.42
CA GLN A 194 13.75 -17.85 16.37
C GLN A 194 14.22 -19.30 16.38
N THR A 195 14.92 -19.71 15.33
CA THR A 195 15.91 -20.78 15.41
C THR A 195 16.92 -20.59 14.28
N PHE A 196 18.02 -19.88 14.56
CA PHE A 196 19.36 -20.14 14.02
C PHE A 196 20.33 -19.12 14.64
N LEU A 197 20.91 -19.46 15.78
CA LEU A 197 22.23 -18.97 16.23
C LEU A 197 22.80 -20.01 17.21
N TRP A 198 23.66 -20.89 16.68
CA TRP A 198 24.84 -21.42 17.34
C TRP A 198 25.97 -21.36 16.32
#